data_AF-A0A6P8FYQ9-F1
#
_entry.id   AF-A0A6P8FYQ9-F1
#
_cell.length_a   1.000
_cell.length_b   1.000
_cell.length_c   1.000
_cell.angle_alpha   90.00
_cell.angle_beta   90.00
_cell.angle_gamma   90.00
#
_symmetry.space_group_name_H-M   'P 1'
#
loop_
_entity.id
_entity.type
_entity.pdbx_description
1 polymer ?
#
loop_
_entity_poly.entity_id
_entity_poly.type
_entity_poly.pdbx_seq_one_letter_code
_entity_poly.pdbx_strand_id
1 'polypeptide(L)'
;MDIIAPFWTDLNNRESGNITYQQYTSGDVLQTATKDIRSYFPSVTFTASWVFVATWDRVAYYSNRGTENTFQVVLISDSKLAFILMNYGDIAPSSSPILSQPSSQVQIGYDTISSTHYGSLRTCYPNNIIDIVNLKTSSNVNIQGRWAFLTTLQSTSFSCTNTPRLPEPQPDHVLGVRLKVSSFEDLNEEQIEEQILKPFGDLLSQHGIDVSGLRLRRIYKTEP
;
A
#
# COMPACT_ATOMS: atom_id res chain seq x y z
N MET A 1 0.97 -2.32 -12.54
CA MET A 1 1.33 -1.25 -11.58
C MET A 1 1.72 -1.96 -10.31
N ASP A 2 2.83 -1.53 -9.74
CA ASP A 2 3.18 -1.90 -8.38
C ASP A 2 2.43 -0.97 -7.43
N ILE A 3 1.70 -1.54 -6.49
CA ILE A 3 0.86 -0.82 -5.54
C ILE A 3 1.27 -1.25 -4.15
N ILE A 4 1.44 -0.27 -3.25
CA ILE A 4 1.48 -0.52 -1.81
C ILE A 4 0.35 0.29 -1.21
N ALA A 5 -0.62 -0.41 -0.64
CA ALA A 5 -1.84 0.13 -0.08
C ALA A 5 -1.88 -0.21 1.41
N PRO A 6 -1.20 0.57 2.28
CA PRO A 6 -1.26 0.30 3.72
C PRO A 6 -2.67 0.57 4.28
N PHE A 7 -3.44 1.48 3.69
CA PHE A 7 -4.84 1.69 4.05
C PHE A 7 -5.56 2.41 2.90
N TRP A 8 -6.09 1.68 1.92
CA TRP A 8 -6.72 2.28 0.74
C TRP A 8 -8.12 2.79 1.07
N THR A 9 -8.20 4.09 1.33
CA THR A 9 -9.46 4.80 1.61
C THR A 9 -9.30 6.28 1.28
N ASP A 10 -10.41 7.02 1.32
CA ASP A 10 -10.41 8.46 1.12
C ASP A 10 -10.08 9.20 2.43
N LEU A 11 -8.87 9.72 2.52
CA LEU A 11 -8.34 10.44 3.67
C LEU A 11 -8.14 11.92 3.36
N ASN A 12 -8.36 12.78 4.35
CA ASN A 12 -8.22 14.22 4.22
C ASN A 12 -7.48 14.81 5.41
N ASN A 13 -6.28 15.34 5.17
CA ASN A 13 -5.46 15.98 6.18
C ASN A 13 -5.50 17.52 6.14
N ARG A 14 -6.47 18.13 5.43
CA ARG A 14 -6.59 19.60 5.35
C ARG A 14 -6.93 20.26 6.68
N GLU A 15 -7.67 19.56 7.54
CA GLU A 15 -8.18 20.09 8.80
C GLU A 15 -7.55 19.43 10.03
N SER A 16 -7.12 18.17 9.92
CA SER A 16 -6.54 17.41 11.03
C SER A 16 -5.57 16.33 10.55
N GLY A 17 -4.63 15.97 11.42
CA GLY A 17 -3.65 14.92 11.18
C GLY A 17 -2.48 15.34 10.28
N ASN A 18 -1.41 14.56 10.35
CA ASN A 18 -0.17 14.82 9.61
C ASN A 18 0.22 13.60 8.78
N ILE A 19 0.70 13.86 7.57
CA ILE A 19 1.32 12.82 6.73
C ILE A 19 2.81 13.18 6.64
N THR A 20 3.67 12.30 7.12
CA THR A 20 5.12 12.52 7.13
C THR A 20 5.84 11.34 6.50
N TYR A 21 7.03 11.60 5.96
CA TYR A 21 7.91 10.55 5.48
C TYR A 21 9.35 10.80 5.88
N GLN A 22 10.11 9.72 6.04
CA GLN A 22 11.54 9.75 6.31
C GLN A 22 12.23 8.62 5.56
N GLN A 23 13.48 8.86 5.17
CA GLN A 23 14.34 7.88 4.52
C GLN A 23 15.66 7.77 5.29
N TYR A 24 16.14 6.54 5.42
CA TYR A 24 17.36 6.20 6.13
C TYR A 24 18.25 5.32 5.26
N THR A 25 19.50 5.74 5.11
CA THR A 25 20.59 4.99 4.47
C THR A 25 21.76 4.74 5.43
N SER A 26 21.64 5.20 6.67
CA SER A 26 22.60 4.99 7.76
C SER A 26 21.92 5.18 9.13
N GLY A 27 22.61 4.83 10.21
CA GLY A 27 22.14 5.02 11.60
C GLY A 27 21.35 3.83 12.18
N ASP A 28 20.86 4.02 13.41
CA ASP A 28 20.27 2.96 14.24
C ASP A 28 18.95 2.40 13.69
N VAL A 29 18.27 3.16 12.83
CA VAL A 29 17.05 2.71 12.16
C VAL A 29 17.33 1.49 11.28
N LEU A 30 18.47 1.45 10.57
CA LEU A 30 18.86 0.29 9.77
C LEU A 30 19.18 -0.93 10.64
N GLN A 31 19.80 -0.72 11.81
CA GLN A 31 20.11 -1.80 12.74
C GLN A 31 18.83 -2.41 13.33
N THR A 32 17.89 -1.55 13.73
CA THR A 32 16.57 -1.96 14.22
C THR A 32 15.81 -2.74 13.14
N ALA A 33 15.72 -2.19 11.93
CA ALA A 33 15.08 -2.86 10.79
C ALA A 33 15.73 -4.22 10.48
N THR A 34 17.06 -4.31 10.54
CA THR A 34 17.78 -5.57 10.35
C THR A 34 17.39 -6.60 11.41
N LYS A 35 17.36 -6.20 12.69
CA LYS A 35 16.97 -7.07 13.79
C LYS A 35 15.54 -7.56 13.66
N ASP A 36 14.61 -6.65 13.36
CA ASP A 36 13.18 -6.96 13.16
C ASP A 36 13.00 -7.98 12.03
N ILE A 37 13.56 -7.71 10.84
CA ILE A 37 13.43 -8.61 9.69
C ILE A 37 14.04 -9.98 9.95
N ARG A 38 15.22 -10.06 10.58
CA ARG A 38 15.83 -11.36 10.95
C ARG A 38 14.99 -12.12 11.97
N SER A 39 14.27 -11.41 12.84
CA SER A 39 13.35 -12.04 13.80
C SER A 39 12.08 -12.57 13.12
N TYR A 40 11.54 -11.84 12.14
CA TYR A 40 10.29 -12.21 11.46
C TYR A 40 10.51 -13.27 10.38
N PHE A 41 11.68 -13.25 9.74
CA PHE A 41 12.06 -14.12 8.63
C PHE A 41 13.41 -14.78 8.93
N PRO A 42 13.49 -15.76 9.85
CA PRO A 42 14.76 -16.33 10.29
C PRO A 42 15.51 -17.10 9.19
N SER A 43 14.81 -17.49 8.11
CA SER A 43 15.38 -18.22 6.98
C SER A 43 16.14 -17.33 5.99
N VAL A 44 16.10 -16.00 6.12
CA VAL A 44 16.83 -15.08 5.24
C VAL A 44 18.06 -14.50 5.92
N THR A 45 19.15 -14.38 5.17
CA THR A 45 20.29 -13.57 5.60
C THR A 45 20.07 -12.15 5.08
N PHE A 46 19.82 -11.21 5.99
CA PHE A 46 19.42 -9.85 5.63
C PHE A 46 20.18 -8.80 6.44
N THR A 47 20.58 -7.69 5.81
CA THR A 47 21.11 -6.50 6.50
C THR A 47 20.61 -5.27 5.79
N ALA A 48 19.73 -4.49 6.43
CA ALA A 48 19.10 -3.33 5.79
C ALA A 48 20.16 -2.31 5.38
N SER A 49 20.12 -1.90 4.11
CA SER A 49 20.90 -0.77 3.57
C SER A 49 20.02 0.45 3.32
N TRP A 50 18.71 0.27 3.30
CA TRP A 50 17.73 1.32 3.05
C TRP A 50 16.43 1.06 3.80
N VAL A 51 15.89 2.12 4.42
CA VAL A 51 14.57 2.13 5.05
C VAL A 51 13.83 3.40 4.64
N PHE A 52 12.57 3.27 4.24
CA PHE A 52 11.65 4.38 4.05
C PHE A 52 10.43 4.19 4.95
N VAL A 53 10.00 5.26 5.60
CA VAL A 53 8.86 5.27 6.50
C VAL A 53 7.90 6.34 6.00
N ALA A 54 6.63 6.01 5.81
CA ALA A 54 5.57 7.00 5.65
C ALA A 54 4.49 6.76 6.71
N THR A 55 4.12 7.82 7.40
CA THR A 55 3.21 7.80 8.55
C THR A 55 2.05 8.74 8.32
N TRP A 56 0.84 8.24 8.50
CA TRP A 56 -0.40 9.00 8.65
C TRP A 56 -0.71 9.01 10.14
N ASP A 57 -0.60 10.17 10.76
CA ASP A 57 -0.88 10.38 12.18
C ASP A 57 -2.18 11.15 12.34
N ARG A 58 -3.19 10.51 12.94
CA ARG A 58 -4.52 11.09 13.22
C ARG A 58 -5.20 11.73 12.00
N VAL A 59 -5.07 11.12 10.82
CA VAL A 59 -5.68 11.65 9.60
C VAL A 59 -7.15 11.26 9.51
N ALA A 60 -8.04 12.22 9.26
CA ALA A 60 -9.47 11.97 9.16
C ALA A 60 -9.86 11.32 7.83
N TYR A 61 -10.99 10.60 7.82
CA TYR A 61 -11.68 10.27 6.58
C TYR A 61 -12.19 11.54 5.89
N TYR A 62 -12.14 11.58 4.56
CA TYR A 62 -12.65 12.71 3.78
C TYR A 62 -14.12 13.04 4.08
N SER A 63 -14.96 12.00 4.15
CA SER A 63 -16.40 12.14 4.40
C SER A 63 -16.78 12.35 5.87
N ASN A 64 -15.84 12.16 6.80
CA ASN A 64 -16.10 12.32 8.24
C ASN A 64 -14.87 12.91 8.94
N ARG A 65 -14.83 14.25 8.97
CA ARG A 65 -13.67 15.03 9.41
C ARG A 65 -13.36 14.94 10.91
N GLY A 66 -14.29 14.42 11.72
CA GLY A 66 -14.10 14.21 13.17
C GLY A 66 -13.42 12.89 13.54
N THR A 67 -12.95 12.12 12.55
CA THR A 67 -12.27 10.84 12.77
C THR A 67 -10.76 11.01 12.80
N GLU A 68 -10.07 10.08 13.46
CA GLU A 68 -8.61 10.01 13.47
C GLU A 68 -8.20 8.60 13.09
N ASN A 69 -7.32 8.48 12.08
CA ASN A 69 -6.76 7.21 11.64
C ASN A 69 -5.25 7.31 11.64
N THR A 70 -4.60 6.38 12.35
CA THR A 70 -3.14 6.35 12.49
C THR A 70 -2.58 5.04 11.95
N PHE A 71 -1.71 5.13 10.95
CA PHE A 71 -1.04 3.97 10.37
C PHE A 71 0.26 4.39 9.70
N GLN A 72 1.13 3.41 9.46
CA GLN A 72 2.45 3.62 8.90
C GLN A 72 2.81 2.49 7.95
N VAL A 73 3.49 2.82 6.87
CA VAL A 73 4.18 1.85 6.01
C VAL A 73 5.69 2.02 6.15
N VAL A 74 6.41 0.91 6.24
CA VAL A 74 7.86 0.86 6.28
C VAL A 74 8.34 -0.03 5.15
N LEU A 75 9.14 0.52 4.24
CA LEU A 75 9.81 -0.22 3.19
C LEU A 75 11.25 -0.44 3.60
N ILE A 76 11.72 -1.68 3.51
CA ILE A 76 13.06 -2.06 3.99
C ILE A 76 13.74 -2.87 2.89
N SER A 77 14.97 -2.52 2.53
CA SER A 77 15.73 -3.27 1.53
C SER A 77 17.22 -3.35 1.87
N ASP A 78 17.87 -4.39 1.35
CA ASP A 78 19.32 -4.55 1.31
C ASP A 78 19.89 -4.46 -0.12
N SER A 79 19.11 -3.96 -1.08
CA SER A 79 19.29 -3.98 -2.56
C SER A 79 18.90 -5.28 -3.27
N LYS A 80 18.75 -6.41 -2.57
CA LYS A 80 18.39 -7.71 -3.17
C LYS A 80 17.05 -8.20 -2.66
N LEU A 81 16.84 -8.10 -1.35
CA LEU A 81 15.59 -8.39 -0.68
C LEU A 81 14.87 -7.10 -0.33
N ALA A 82 13.53 -7.14 -0.40
CA ALA A 82 12.68 -6.03 0.00
C ALA A 82 11.49 -6.52 0.81
N PHE A 83 11.18 -5.75 1.84
CA PHE A 83 10.12 -6.02 2.80
C PHE A 83 9.21 -4.82 2.94
N ILE A 84 7.93 -5.10 3.19
CA ILE A 84 6.92 -4.11 3.55
C ILE A 84 6.47 -4.44 4.97
N LEU A 85 6.59 -3.48 5.87
CA LEU A 85 5.88 -3.51 7.14
C LEU A 85 4.72 -2.52 7.09
N MET A 86 3.58 -2.91 7.64
CA MET A 86 2.44 -2.03 7.88
C MET A 86 2.17 -2.04 9.38
N ASN A 87 2.18 -0.86 10.00
CA ASN A 87 1.91 -0.68 11.41
C ASN A 87 0.60 0.10 11.56
N TYR A 88 -0.32 -0.40 12.39
CA TYR A 88 -1.62 0.23 12.64
C TYR A 88 -1.71 0.69 14.09
N GLY A 89 -2.04 1.96 14.27
CA GLY A 89 -2.52 2.52 15.52
C GLY A 89 -4.06 2.51 15.54
N ASP A 90 -4.65 3.46 16.25
CA ASP A 90 -6.11 3.59 16.25
C ASP A 90 -6.64 3.96 14.85
N ILE A 91 -7.61 3.17 14.40
CA ILE A 91 -8.38 3.41 13.17
C ILE A 91 -9.82 3.63 13.60
N ALA A 92 -10.37 4.79 13.24
CA ALA A 92 -11.74 5.11 13.56
C ALA A 92 -12.69 4.12 12.87
N PRO A 93 -13.74 3.64 13.56
CA PRO A 93 -14.79 2.87 12.92
C PRO A 93 -15.36 3.67 11.77
N SER A 94 -15.52 3.02 10.61
CA SER A 94 -16.21 3.69 9.52
C SER A 94 -17.70 3.77 9.83
N SER A 95 -18.18 4.96 10.20
CA SER A 95 -19.61 5.30 10.14
C SER A 95 -20.07 5.67 8.72
N SER A 96 -19.18 5.61 7.72
CA SER A 96 -19.51 5.94 6.33
C SER A 96 -20.45 4.88 5.73
N PRO A 97 -21.62 5.27 5.21
CA PRO A 97 -22.50 4.40 4.40
C PRO A 97 -21.78 3.80 3.19
N ILE A 98 -20.67 4.43 2.76
CA ILE A 98 -19.86 3.97 1.64
C ILE A 98 -19.03 2.77 2.10
N LEU A 99 -18.19 2.86 3.14
CA LEU A 99 -17.34 1.72 3.55
C LEU A 99 -18.14 0.56 4.21
N SER A 100 -19.43 0.75 4.51
CA SER A 100 -20.34 -0.32 4.91
C SER A 100 -20.89 -1.12 3.72
N GLN A 101 -20.66 -0.68 2.48
CA GLN A 101 -20.90 -1.50 1.29
C GLN A 101 -19.75 -2.49 1.06
N PRO A 102 -20.04 -3.75 0.69
CA PRO A 102 -19.01 -4.78 0.48
C PRO A 102 -17.99 -4.40 -0.61
N SER A 103 -18.40 -3.60 -1.62
CA SER A 103 -17.57 -3.10 -2.72
C SER A 103 -16.67 -1.92 -2.35
N SER A 104 -16.90 -1.29 -1.19
CA SER A 104 -16.19 -0.09 -0.72
C SER A 104 -15.34 -0.37 0.52
N GLN A 105 -15.19 -1.64 0.88
CA GLN A 105 -14.29 -2.03 1.96
C GLN A 105 -12.86 -1.63 1.62
N VAL A 106 -12.16 -1.12 2.63
CA VAL A 106 -10.74 -0.76 2.56
C VAL A 106 -9.94 -1.90 1.93
N GLN A 107 -9.02 -1.56 1.04
CA GLN A 107 -8.03 -2.50 0.55
C GLN A 107 -6.71 -2.28 1.30
N ILE A 108 -6.13 -3.38 1.77
CA ILE A 108 -4.86 -3.35 2.50
C ILE A 108 -3.98 -4.44 1.93
N GLY A 109 -2.80 -4.05 1.44
CA GLY A 109 -1.91 -4.99 0.78
C GLY A 109 -0.90 -4.35 -0.13
N TYR A 110 -0.29 -5.20 -0.96
CA TYR A 110 0.56 -4.79 -2.07
C TYR A 110 0.31 -5.72 -3.26
N ASP A 111 0.58 -5.22 -4.46
CA ASP A 111 0.51 -5.98 -5.70
C ASP A 111 1.62 -5.49 -6.62
N THR A 112 2.22 -6.39 -7.39
CA THR A 112 3.27 -6.07 -8.36
C THR A 112 2.73 -6.11 -9.78
N ILE A 113 3.48 -5.58 -10.73
CA ILE A 113 3.13 -5.69 -12.14
C ILE A 113 2.93 -7.16 -12.54
N SER A 114 1.83 -7.43 -13.25
CA SER A 114 1.36 -8.78 -13.63
C SER A 114 0.97 -9.69 -12.46
N SER A 115 0.80 -9.15 -11.24
CA SER A 115 0.39 -9.87 -10.03
C SER A 115 1.24 -11.11 -9.72
N THR A 116 2.53 -11.06 -10.09
CA THR A 116 3.48 -12.15 -9.81
C THR A 116 3.82 -12.25 -8.32
N HIS A 117 3.74 -11.12 -7.61
CA HIS A 117 3.88 -11.02 -6.16
C HIS A 117 2.81 -10.06 -5.63
N TYR A 118 1.96 -10.54 -4.72
CA TYR A 118 0.92 -9.73 -4.08
C TYR A 118 0.61 -10.28 -2.70
N GLY A 119 0.04 -9.42 -1.86
CA GLY A 119 -0.49 -9.79 -0.55
C GLY A 119 -1.66 -8.91 -0.20
N SER A 120 -2.78 -9.50 0.24
CA SER A 120 -3.99 -8.76 0.59
C SER A 120 -4.51 -9.23 1.94
N LEU A 121 -4.54 -8.34 2.95
CA LEU A 121 -5.06 -8.68 4.27
C LEU A 121 -6.50 -9.18 4.22
N ARG A 122 -7.23 -8.84 3.16
CA ARG A 122 -8.59 -9.32 2.95
C ARG A 122 -8.68 -10.85 3.07
N THR A 123 -7.72 -11.59 2.54
CA THR A 123 -7.72 -13.06 2.59
C THR A 123 -7.42 -13.62 3.98
N CYS A 124 -7.06 -12.77 4.95
CA CYS A 124 -6.85 -13.16 6.34
C CYS A 124 -8.09 -13.09 7.22
N TYR A 125 -9.18 -12.49 6.73
CA TYR A 125 -10.39 -12.30 7.53
C TYR A 125 -11.54 -13.18 7.01
N PRO A 126 -12.43 -13.64 7.90
CA PRO A 126 -13.65 -14.34 7.50
C PRO A 126 -14.45 -13.54 6.48
N ASN A 127 -14.98 -14.22 5.46
CA ASN A 127 -15.77 -13.62 4.38
C ASN A 127 -15.07 -12.51 3.59
N ASN A 128 -13.73 -12.42 3.66
CA ASN A 128 -12.97 -11.38 2.97
C ASN A 128 -13.36 -9.95 3.43
N ILE A 129 -13.68 -9.79 4.72
CA ILE A 129 -14.08 -8.53 5.35
C ILE A 129 -13.04 -8.12 6.40
N ILE A 130 -12.27 -7.07 6.12
CA ILE A 130 -11.25 -6.58 7.05
C ILE A 130 -11.92 -5.91 8.26
N ASP A 131 -11.59 -6.39 9.46
CA ASP A 131 -11.94 -5.71 10.70
C ASP A 131 -10.92 -4.60 10.98
N ILE A 132 -11.21 -3.42 10.44
CA ILE A 132 -10.30 -2.26 10.47
C ILE A 132 -10.01 -1.75 11.88
N VAL A 133 -10.94 -1.90 12.82
CA VAL A 133 -10.78 -1.41 14.21
C VAL A 133 -9.81 -2.31 14.97
N ASN A 134 -9.80 -3.61 14.65
CA ASN A 134 -8.89 -4.58 15.25
C ASN A 134 -7.53 -4.67 14.55
N LEU A 135 -7.25 -3.85 13.53
CA LEU A 135 -5.91 -3.83 12.91
C LEU A 135 -4.80 -3.51 13.90
N LYS A 136 -5.06 -2.68 14.92
CA LYS A 136 -4.09 -2.32 15.97
C LYS A 136 -3.68 -3.47 16.88
N THR A 137 -4.48 -4.54 16.94
CA THR A 137 -4.23 -5.72 17.77
C THR A 137 -3.88 -6.96 16.94
N SER A 138 -4.19 -6.97 15.64
CA SER A 138 -3.88 -8.08 14.73
C SER A 138 -2.43 -8.03 14.21
N SER A 139 -1.88 -9.20 13.83
CA SER A 139 -0.50 -9.33 13.35
C SER A 139 -0.24 -10.70 12.70
N ASN A 140 0.68 -10.75 11.73
CA ASN A 140 1.28 -12.00 11.23
C ASN A 140 2.69 -12.28 11.77
N VAL A 141 3.26 -11.37 12.57
CA VAL A 141 4.61 -11.46 13.16
C VAL A 141 4.62 -11.40 14.68
N ASN A 142 3.44 -11.59 15.30
CA ASN A 142 3.25 -11.59 16.75
C ASN A 142 3.66 -10.26 17.43
N ILE A 143 3.52 -9.14 16.72
CA ILE A 143 3.71 -7.79 17.24
C ILE A 143 2.42 -7.03 16.96
N GLN A 144 1.69 -6.61 18.01
CA GLN A 144 0.40 -5.96 17.87
C GLN A 144 0.44 -4.81 16.86
N GLY A 145 -0.51 -4.79 15.93
CA GLY A 145 -0.61 -3.74 14.93
C GLY A 145 0.35 -3.90 13.75
N ARG A 146 1.29 -4.85 13.79
CA ARG A 146 2.33 -4.98 12.77
C ARG A 146 2.07 -6.16 11.86
N TRP A 147 2.14 -5.87 10.57
CA TRP A 147 2.09 -6.83 9.49
C TRP A 147 3.37 -6.74 8.67
N ALA A 148 4.00 -7.87 8.34
CA ALA A 148 5.25 -7.91 7.61
C ALA A 148 5.16 -8.80 6.37
N PHE A 149 5.72 -8.33 5.26
CA PHE A 149 5.70 -9.02 3.98
C PHE A 149 7.08 -9.04 3.36
N LEU A 150 7.49 -10.20 2.86
CA LEU A 150 8.64 -10.35 1.97
C LEU A 150 8.14 -10.29 0.53
N THR A 151 8.74 -9.41 -0.28
CA THR A 151 8.23 -9.08 -1.63
C THR A 151 9.09 -9.61 -2.77
N THR A 152 10.32 -10.06 -2.49
CA THR A 152 11.36 -10.35 -3.50
C THR A 152 11.68 -11.82 -3.73
N LEU A 153 11.11 -12.74 -2.94
CA LEU A 153 11.15 -14.18 -3.24
C LEU A 153 9.80 -14.58 -3.84
N GLN A 154 9.77 -15.67 -4.63
CA GLN A 154 8.55 -16.37 -5.09
C GLN A 154 7.74 -16.95 -3.89
N SER A 155 7.48 -16.14 -2.87
CA SER A 155 6.56 -16.43 -1.81
C SER A 155 5.18 -16.21 -2.39
N THR A 156 4.70 -17.24 -3.10
CA THR A 156 3.33 -17.32 -3.59
C THR A 156 2.30 -17.36 -2.46
N SER A 157 2.74 -17.36 -1.19
CA SER A 157 1.88 -17.43 -0.02
C SER A 157 2.09 -16.25 0.91
N PHE A 158 1.34 -15.19 0.66
CA PHE A 158 0.73 -14.44 1.74
C PHE A 158 0.02 -15.44 2.67
N SER A 159 0.62 -15.72 3.84
CA SER A 159 0.07 -16.66 4.81
C SER A 159 -0.44 -15.91 6.02
N CYS A 160 -1.73 -16.10 6.30
CA CYS A 160 -2.43 -15.49 7.41
C CYS A 160 -2.25 -16.25 8.73
N THR A 161 -1.63 -17.45 8.71
CA THR A 161 -1.00 -18.22 9.82
C THR A 161 -0.74 -19.70 9.40
N ASN A 162 0.03 -20.47 10.19
CA ASN A 162 0.40 -21.90 10.00
C ASN A 162 -0.80 -22.90 9.91
N THR A 163 -1.60 -22.88 8.85
CA THR A 163 -2.52 -23.99 8.50
C THR A 163 -2.73 -24.12 6.98
N PRO A 164 -3.05 -25.32 6.46
CA PRO A 164 -2.85 -25.69 5.05
C PRO A 164 -3.87 -25.06 4.08
N ARG A 165 -3.38 -24.76 2.86
CA ARG A 165 -4.13 -24.22 1.72
C ARG A 165 -5.26 -25.12 1.21
N LEU A 166 -6.37 -24.50 0.80
CA LEU A 166 -7.26 -25.01 -0.25
C LEU A 166 -7.00 -24.24 -1.56
N PRO A 167 -7.26 -24.81 -2.75
CA PRO A 167 -6.94 -24.19 -4.03
C PRO A 167 -7.96 -23.10 -4.39
N GLU A 168 -7.48 -21.94 -4.85
CA GLU A 168 -8.30 -20.77 -5.20
C GLU A 168 -8.32 -20.55 -6.74
N PRO A 169 -9.43 -20.06 -7.35
CA PRO A 169 -9.55 -19.86 -8.80
C PRO A 169 -8.89 -18.55 -9.27
N GLN A 170 -8.39 -18.51 -10.51
CA GLN A 170 -7.76 -17.33 -11.12
C GLN A 170 -8.75 -16.21 -11.46
N PRO A 171 -8.44 -14.93 -11.14
CA PRO A 171 -9.18 -13.79 -11.64
C PRO A 171 -8.47 -13.04 -12.78
N ASP A 172 -9.27 -12.46 -13.69
CA ASP A 172 -8.84 -11.56 -14.76
C ASP A 172 -8.24 -10.25 -14.23
N HIS A 173 -7.15 -9.79 -14.87
CA HIS A 173 -6.36 -8.64 -14.43
C HIS A 173 -6.75 -7.34 -15.14
N VAL A 174 -7.07 -6.29 -14.38
CA VAL A 174 -7.07 -4.90 -14.85
C VAL A 174 -6.36 -4.02 -13.83
N LEU A 175 -5.44 -3.19 -14.32
CA LEU A 175 -4.54 -2.34 -13.54
C LEU A 175 -4.80 -0.87 -13.91
N GLY A 176 -5.00 0.00 -12.92
CA GLY A 176 -5.35 1.42 -13.14
C GLY A 176 -4.55 2.39 -12.27
N VAL A 177 -4.10 3.50 -12.85
CA VAL A 177 -3.39 4.60 -12.19
C VAL A 177 -4.36 5.78 -12.04
N ARG A 178 -4.42 6.44 -10.88
CA ARG A 178 -5.17 7.70 -10.70
C ARG A 178 -4.21 8.83 -10.34
N LEU A 179 -4.03 9.77 -11.26
CA LEU A 179 -3.22 10.98 -11.08
C LEU A 179 -4.15 12.18 -10.87
N LYS A 180 -3.80 13.05 -9.92
CA LYS A 180 -4.46 14.36 -9.74
C LYS A 180 -3.53 15.43 -10.29
N VAL A 181 -3.93 16.04 -11.40
CA VAL A 181 -3.19 17.13 -12.06
C VAL A 181 -3.99 18.40 -11.90
N SER A 182 -3.35 19.45 -11.37
CA SER A 182 -3.94 20.78 -11.25
C SER A 182 -3.39 21.65 -12.37
N SER A 183 -4.20 21.86 -13.41
CA SER A 183 -3.93 22.79 -14.52
C SER A 183 -4.90 23.97 -14.43
N PHE A 184 -4.43 25.17 -14.79
CA PHE A 184 -5.28 26.37 -14.89
C PHE A 184 -6.08 26.43 -16.21
N GLU A 185 -5.80 25.53 -17.15
CA GLU A 185 -6.51 25.37 -18.41
C GLU A 185 -6.97 23.92 -18.61
N ASP A 186 -8.12 23.76 -19.26
CA ASP A 186 -8.66 22.46 -19.64
C ASP A 186 -7.75 21.78 -20.67
N LEU A 187 -7.07 20.69 -20.27
CA LEU A 187 -6.25 19.88 -21.17
C LEU A 187 -7.14 18.90 -21.93
N ASN A 188 -6.95 18.81 -23.25
CA ASN A 188 -7.60 17.79 -24.08
C ASN A 188 -6.85 16.45 -24.02
N GLU A 189 -7.45 15.40 -24.59
CA GLU A 189 -6.93 14.02 -24.50
C GLU A 189 -5.52 13.85 -25.09
N GLU A 190 -5.24 14.51 -26.21
CA GLU A 190 -3.92 14.52 -26.86
C GLU A 190 -2.86 15.23 -26.02
N GLN A 191 -3.22 16.36 -25.40
CA GLN A 191 -2.35 17.08 -24.47
C GLN A 191 -2.08 16.26 -23.20
N ILE A 192 -3.06 15.51 -22.71
CA ILE A 192 -2.88 14.61 -21.56
C ILE A 192 -1.92 13.48 -21.91
N GLU A 193 -2.02 12.92 -23.12
CA GLU A 193 -1.15 11.84 -23.55
C GLU A 193 0.31 12.31 -23.67
N GLU A 194 0.55 13.43 -24.38
CA GLU A 194 1.89 13.95 -24.60
C GLU A 194 2.52 14.60 -23.36
N GLN A 195 1.75 15.32 -22.54
CA GLN A 195 2.32 16.06 -21.40
C GLN A 195 2.34 15.25 -20.10
N ILE A 196 1.52 14.20 -19.97
CA ILE A 196 1.39 13.45 -18.71
C ILE A 196 1.72 11.97 -18.92
N LEU A 197 1.06 11.28 -19.85
CA LEU A 197 1.22 9.83 -19.95
C LEU A 197 2.59 9.42 -20.48
N LYS A 198 3.10 10.12 -21.49
CA LYS A 198 4.38 9.80 -22.13
C LYS A 198 5.59 10.07 -21.21
N PRO A 199 5.73 11.25 -20.56
CA PRO A 199 6.82 11.47 -19.61
C PRO A 199 6.76 10.54 -18.39
N PHE A 200 5.56 10.19 -17.95
CA PHE A 200 5.36 9.25 -16.85
C PHE A 200 5.73 7.81 -17.26
N GLY A 201 5.33 7.39 -18.47
CA GLY A 201 5.74 6.11 -19.04
C GLY A 201 7.26 5.98 -19.18
N ASP A 202 7.92 7.05 -19.64
CA ASP A 202 9.38 7.11 -19.77
C ASP A 202 10.08 7.01 -18.41
N LEU A 203 9.57 7.72 -17.39
CA LEU A 203 10.11 7.66 -16.02
C LEU A 203 10.02 6.25 -15.43
N LEU A 204 8.89 5.58 -15.62
CA LEU A 204 8.67 4.21 -15.16
C LEU A 204 9.58 3.22 -15.90
N SER A 205 9.73 3.40 -17.22
CA SER A 205 10.64 2.59 -18.05
C SER A 205 12.09 2.72 -17.59
N GLN A 206 12.54 3.93 -17.22
CA GLN A 206 13.89 4.15 -16.67
C GLN A 206 14.16 3.39 -15.37
N HIS A 207 13.11 3.05 -14.61
CA HIS A 207 13.20 2.30 -13.37
C HIS A 207 12.82 0.82 -13.54
N GLY A 208 12.81 0.33 -14.79
CA GLY A 208 12.64 -1.09 -15.11
C GLY A 208 11.19 -1.57 -15.16
N ILE A 209 10.22 -0.65 -15.21
CA ILE A 209 8.78 -0.98 -15.27
C ILE A 209 8.31 -0.90 -16.73
N ASP A 210 7.83 -2.01 -17.28
CA ASP A 210 7.25 -2.07 -18.64
C ASP A 210 5.88 -1.39 -18.70
N VAL A 211 5.74 -0.40 -19.58
CA VAL A 211 4.54 0.45 -19.74
C VAL A 211 3.86 0.30 -21.11
N SER A 212 4.23 -0.72 -21.90
CA SER A 212 3.67 -0.96 -23.24
C SER A 212 2.14 -1.15 -23.29
N GLY A 213 1.50 -1.36 -22.13
CA GLY A 213 0.03 -1.45 -21.97
C GLY A 213 -0.67 -0.24 -21.34
N LEU A 214 0.03 0.87 -21.09
CA LEU A 214 -0.55 2.04 -20.41
C LEU A 214 -1.53 2.76 -21.34
N ARG A 215 -2.80 2.83 -20.94
CA ARG A 215 -3.87 3.48 -21.71
C ARG A 215 -4.76 4.33 -20.82
N LEU A 216 -5.15 5.50 -21.30
CA LEU A 216 -6.10 6.36 -20.59
C LEU A 216 -7.48 5.71 -20.60
N ARG A 217 -8.07 5.46 -19.43
CA ARG A 217 -9.40 4.83 -19.32
C ARG A 217 -10.52 5.82 -19.02
N ARG A 218 -10.24 6.84 -18.20
CA ARG A 218 -11.21 7.88 -17.83
C ARG A 218 -10.50 9.12 -17.32
N ILE A 219 -11.03 10.28 -17.72
CA ILE A 219 -10.67 11.59 -17.19
C ILE A 219 -11.86 12.10 -16.38
N TYR A 220 -11.60 12.63 -15.19
CA TYR A 220 -12.61 13.34 -14.40
C TYR A 220 -12.13 14.77 -14.17
N LYS A 221 -12.95 15.73 -14.59
CA LYS A 221 -12.76 17.13 -14.24
C LYS A 221 -13.25 17.31 -12.81
N THR A 222 -12.35 17.72 -11.92
CA THR A 222 -12.73 18.12 -10.57
C THR A 222 -12.97 19.62 -10.60
N GLU A 223 -14.19 20.06 -10.32
CA GLU A 223 -14.45 21.47 -10.03
C GLU A 223 -13.66 21.88 -8.77
N PRO A 224 -13.17 23.13 -8.71
CA PRO A 224 -12.32 23.62 -7.62
C PRO A 224 -12.94 23.46 -6.23
#